data_AF-A0ABD1RNH9-F1
#
_entry.id   AF-A0ABD1RNH9-F1
#
_cell.length_a   1.000
_cell.length_b   1.000
_cell.length_c   1.000
_cell.angle_alpha   90.00
_cell.angle_beta   90.00
_cell.angle_gamma   90.00
#
_symmetry.space_group_name_H-M   'P 1'
#
loop_
_entity.id
_entity.type
_entity.pdbx_description
1 polymer ?
#
loop_
_entity_poly.entity_id
_entity_poly.type
_entity_poly.pdbx_seq_one_letter_code
_entity_poly.pdbx_strand_id
1 'polypeptide(L)'
;MIDRDVQPTVVSSNNMILGNCRKGNINLALDLLSKMLEKNLKANVVTYIILIDGYFKKGECEQALGMFAHMISLGIAPTDFTFNTVINGLCKVGRTSDAKDKLKRLMEMGFNPICITYNSIIDGFVKEG
;
A
#
# COMPACT_ATOMS: atom_id res chain seq x y z
N MET A 1 -1.45 13.60 -32.50
CA MET A 1 -1.03 14.38 -31.32
C MET A 1 -2.27 15.09 -30.78
N ILE A 2 -3.03 14.44 -29.91
CA ILE A 2 -4.17 15.10 -29.26
C ILE A 2 -3.66 15.57 -27.91
N ASP A 3 -3.43 16.88 -27.83
CA ASP A 3 -3.38 17.64 -26.58
C ASP A 3 -4.66 17.32 -25.81
N ARG A 4 -4.55 16.45 -24.80
CA ARG A 4 -5.58 16.27 -23.79
C ARG A 4 -5.00 16.85 -22.52
N ASP A 5 -5.14 18.16 -22.39
CA ASP A 5 -4.97 18.92 -21.15
C ASP A 5 -6.11 18.58 -20.15
N VAL A 6 -6.41 17.28 -20.01
CA VAL A 6 -7.27 16.77 -18.97
C VAL A 6 -6.46 16.89 -17.70
N GLN A 7 -6.71 17.95 -16.95
CA GLN A 7 -6.15 18.13 -15.61
C GLN A 7 -6.31 16.82 -14.83
N PRO A 8 -5.20 16.15 -14.46
CA PRO A 8 -5.29 14.85 -13.82
C PRO A 8 -6.08 15.00 -12.52
N THR A 9 -7.23 14.34 -12.44
CA THR A 9 -7.96 14.24 -11.18
C THR A 9 -7.26 13.26 -10.26
N VAL A 10 -7.55 13.29 -8.96
CA VAL A 10 -7.03 12.33 -7.98
C VAL A 10 -7.26 10.89 -8.43
N VAL A 11 -8.43 10.59 -9.04
CA VAL A 11 -8.77 9.25 -9.55
C VAL A 11 -7.91 8.86 -10.74
N SER A 12 -7.73 9.76 -11.72
CA SER A 12 -6.90 9.50 -12.90
C SER A 12 -5.45 9.25 -12.53
N SER A 13 -4.91 10.05 -11.60
CA SER A 13 -3.55 9.88 -11.11
C SER A 13 -3.38 8.59 -10.30
N ASN A 14 -4.34 8.24 -9.44
CA ASN A 14 -4.33 6.96 -8.73
C ASN A 14 -4.32 5.76 -9.70
N ASN A 15 -5.09 5.83 -10.79
CA ASN A 15 -5.07 4.79 -11.82
C ASN A 15 -3.72 4.69 -12.55
N MET A 16 -3.08 5.83 -12.83
CA MET A 16 -1.73 5.85 -13.43
C MET A 16 -0.66 5.29 -12.47
N ILE A 17 -0.73 5.64 -11.18
CA ILE A 17 0.14 5.10 -10.13
C ILE A 17 -0.07 3.58 -10.04
N LEU A 18 -1.31 3.11 -9.97
CA LEU A 18 -1.65 1.68 -9.93
C LEU A 18 -1.12 0.93 -11.16
N GLY A 19 -1.31 1.49 -12.35
CA GLY A 19 -0.81 0.91 -13.59
C GLY A 19 0.71 0.76 -13.59
N ASN A 20 1.44 1.73 -13.04
CA ASN A 20 2.90 1.68 -12.95
C ASN A 20 3.40 0.72 -11.88
N CYS A 21 2.79 0.69 -10.70
CA CYS A 21 3.09 -0.30 -9.66
C CYS A 21 2.90 -1.73 -10.20
N ARG A 22 1.82 -2.00 -10.95
CA ARG A 22 1.58 -3.32 -11.57
C ARG A 22 2.62 -3.71 -12.62
N LYS A 23 3.22 -2.74 -13.30
CA LYS A 23 4.31 -2.95 -14.26
C LYS A 23 5.69 -3.05 -13.59
N GLY A 24 5.77 -2.93 -12.27
CA GLY A 24 7.04 -2.89 -11.53
C GLY A 24 7.76 -1.55 -11.57
N ASN A 25 7.18 -0.53 -12.23
CA ASN A 25 7.76 0.79 -12.41
C ASN A 25 7.48 1.70 -11.20
N ILE A 26 7.95 1.29 -10.02
CA ILE A 26 7.65 2.00 -8.77
C ILE A 26 8.16 3.45 -8.79
N ASN A 27 9.32 3.71 -9.40
CA ASN A 27 9.91 5.04 -9.49
C ASN A 27 8.99 6.01 -10.25
N LEU A 28 8.38 5.52 -11.35
CA LEU A 28 7.44 6.34 -12.13
C LEU A 28 6.13 6.58 -11.37
N ALA A 29 5.72 5.63 -10.51
CA ALA A 29 4.59 5.81 -9.62
C ALA A 29 4.87 6.87 -8.54
N LEU A 30 6.09 6.95 -8.02
CA LEU A 30 6.52 8.00 -7.09
C LEU A 30 6.62 9.36 -7.76
N ASP A 31 7.17 9.45 -8.96
CA ASP A 31 7.21 10.70 -9.74
C ASP A 31 5.79 11.23 -9.99
N LEU A 32 4.82 10.34 -10.24
CA LEU A 32 3.43 10.72 -10.38
C LEU A 32 2.82 11.21 -9.05
N LEU A 33 3.19 10.62 -7.91
CA LEU A 33 2.81 11.12 -6.60
C LEU A 33 3.38 12.52 -6.37
N SER A 34 4.67 12.75 -6.63
CA SER A 34 5.30 14.06 -6.49
C SER A 34 4.61 15.11 -7.35
N LYS A 35 4.32 14.78 -8.62
CA LYS A 35 3.57 15.66 -9.53
C LYS A 35 2.14 15.94 -9.06
N MET A 36 1.47 15.00 -8.38
CA MET A 36 0.17 15.26 -7.77
C MET A 36 0.30 16.29 -6.65
N LEU A 37 1.28 16.12 -5.77
CA LEU A 37 1.51 17.00 -4.63
C LEU A 37 1.90 18.42 -5.08
N GLU A 38 2.77 18.55 -6.08
CA GLU A 38 3.14 19.84 -6.70
C GLU A 38 1.94 20.58 -7.29
N LYS A 39 0.96 19.83 -7.82
CA LYS A 39 -0.30 20.38 -8.35
C LYS A 39 -1.36 20.64 -7.27
N ASN A 40 -1.00 20.59 -5.99
CA ASN A 40 -1.91 20.70 -4.84
C ASN A 40 -3.05 19.66 -4.84
N LEU A 41 -2.88 18.52 -5.52
CA LEU A 41 -3.82 17.41 -5.45
C LEU A 41 -3.53 16.61 -4.18
N LYS A 42 -4.52 16.49 -3.30
CA LYS A 42 -4.39 15.67 -2.09
C LYS A 42 -4.38 14.20 -2.46
N ALA A 43 -3.22 13.56 -2.28
CA ALA A 43 -3.14 12.11 -2.19
C ALA A 43 -4.05 11.63 -1.04
N ASN A 44 -4.71 10.50 -1.25
CA ASN A 44 -5.64 9.93 -0.27
C ASN A 44 -5.19 8.52 0.13
N VAL A 45 -5.95 7.89 1.04
CA VAL A 45 -5.66 6.53 1.52
C VAL A 45 -5.44 5.53 0.38
N VAL A 46 -6.18 5.66 -0.72
CA VAL A 46 -6.07 4.77 -1.88
C VAL A 46 -4.71 4.93 -2.57
N THR A 47 -4.22 6.16 -2.72
CA THR A 47 -2.89 6.42 -3.32
C THR A 47 -1.78 5.70 -2.54
N TYR A 48 -1.81 5.78 -1.21
CA TYR A 48 -0.81 5.14 -0.36
C TYR A 48 -0.95 3.61 -0.35
N ILE A 49 -2.17 3.08 -0.30
CA ILE A 49 -2.43 1.63 -0.40
C ILE A 49 -1.79 1.05 -1.67
N ILE A 50 -1.97 1.73 -2.81
CA ILE A 50 -1.42 1.30 -4.10
C ILE A 50 0.12 1.23 -4.05
N LEU A 51 0.77 2.26 -3.50
CA LEU A 51 2.23 2.32 -3.39
C LEU A 51 2.76 1.25 -2.44
N ILE A 52 2.13 1.07 -1.27
CA ILE A 52 2.49 0.04 -0.28
C ILE A 52 2.40 -1.35 -0.92
N ASP A 53 1.28 -1.69 -1.57
CA ASP A 53 1.12 -2.97 -2.28
C ASP A 53 2.16 -3.15 -3.40
N GLY A 54 2.44 -2.08 -4.14
CA GLY A 54 3.47 -2.07 -5.18
C GLY A 54 4.86 -2.41 -4.64
N TYR A 55 5.27 -1.81 -3.52
CA TYR A 55 6.55 -2.09 -2.88
C TYR A 55 6.64 -3.55 -2.39
N PHE A 56 5.58 -4.06 -1.74
CA PHE A 56 5.55 -5.47 -1.33
C PHE A 56 5.67 -6.43 -2.53
N LYS A 57 4.99 -6.14 -3.65
CA LYS A 57 5.10 -6.94 -4.88
C LYS A 57 6.49 -6.93 -5.51
N LYS A 58 7.27 -5.88 -5.27
CA LYS A 58 8.66 -5.77 -5.70
C LYS A 58 9.65 -6.44 -4.72
N GLY A 59 9.17 -6.90 -3.56
CA GLY A 59 10.02 -7.42 -2.47
C GLY A 59 10.68 -6.32 -1.61
N GLU A 60 10.32 -5.06 -1.85
CA GLU A 60 10.89 -3.88 -1.22
C GLU A 60 10.17 -3.56 0.11
N CYS A 61 10.29 -4.48 1.07
CA CYS A 61 9.49 -4.47 2.30
C CYS A 61 9.70 -3.23 3.17
N GLU A 62 10.94 -2.78 3.36
CA GLU A 62 11.24 -1.60 4.18
C GLU A 62 10.64 -0.32 3.60
N GLN A 63 10.67 -0.18 2.27
CA GLN A 63 10.05 0.96 1.59
C GLN A 63 8.52 0.91 1.71
N ALA A 64 7.90 -0.29 1.67
CA ALA A 64 6.47 -0.44 1.91
C ALA A 64 6.07 0.03 3.32
N LEU A 65 6.84 -0.36 4.35
CA LEU A 65 6.62 0.05 5.73
C LEU A 65 6.89 1.55 5.93
N GLY A 66 7.90 2.09 5.26
CA GLY A 66 8.18 3.53 5.23
C GLY A 66 7.01 4.33 4.66
N MET A 67 6.40 3.88 3.56
CA MET A 67 5.21 4.52 2.99
C MET A 67 4.00 4.43 3.93
N PHE A 68 3.82 3.31 4.62
CA PHE A 68 2.78 3.18 5.64
C PHE A 68 2.98 4.15 6.80
N ALA A 69 4.21 4.30 7.30
CA ALA A 69 4.54 5.27 8.34
C ALA A 69 4.35 6.72 7.85
N HIS A 70 4.75 7.01 6.61
CA HIS A 70 4.59 8.33 6.01
C HIS A 70 3.12 8.73 5.89
N MET A 71 2.25 7.82 5.46
CA MET A 71 0.80 8.03 5.43
C MET A 71 0.26 8.45 6.81
N ILE A 72 0.69 7.77 7.89
CA ILE A 72 0.30 8.09 9.27
C ILE A 72 0.84 9.47 9.69
N SER A 73 2.10 9.78 9.36
CA SER A 73 2.70 11.08 9.69
C SER A 73 1.99 12.28 9.05
N LEU A 74 1.33 12.04 7.91
CA LEU A 74 0.52 13.05 7.21
C LEU A 74 -0.91 13.16 7.78
N GLY A 75 -1.22 12.42 8.84
CA GLY A 75 -2.56 12.38 9.45
C GLY A 75 -3.58 11.62 8.60
N ILE A 76 -3.16 10.86 7.59
CA ILE A 76 -4.06 10.05 6.78
C ILE A 76 -4.31 8.74 7.54
N ALA A 77 -5.53 8.59 8.07
CA ALA A 77 -5.90 7.42 8.85
C ALA A 77 -5.85 6.14 8.00
N PRO A 78 -5.11 5.11 8.42
CA PRO A 78 -5.18 3.78 7.82
C PRO A 78 -6.59 3.21 7.90
N THR A 79 -7.01 2.53 6.83
CA THR A 79 -8.26 1.77 6.83
C THR A 79 -7.97 0.29 6.99
N ASP A 80 -9.03 -0.47 7.20
CA ASP A 80 -9.11 -1.92 7.12
C ASP A 80 -8.28 -2.49 5.97
N PHE A 81 -8.47 -1.89 4.79
CA PHE A 81 -7.78 -2.30 3.58
C PHE A 81 -6.28 -2.03 3.66
N THR A 82 -5.86 -0.88 4.20
CA THR A 82 -4.43 -0.56 4.40
C THR A 82 -3.75 -1.60 5.26
N PHE A 83 -4.36 -1.98 6.39
CA PHE A 83 -3.81 -2.99 7.28
C PHE A 83 -3.74 -4.37 6.63
N ASN A 84 -4.79 -4.77 5.92
CA ASN A 84 -4.81 -6.04 5.19
C ASN A 84 -3.73 -6.09 4.11
N THR A 85 -3.51 -4.99 3.38
CA THR A 85 -2.43 -4.87 2.40
C THR A 85 -1.06 -5.07 3.05
N VAL A 86 -0.80 -4.42 4.20
CA VAL A 86 0.48 -4.54 4.91
C VAL A 86 0.70 -5.96 5.44
N ILE A 87 -0.31 -6.57 6.08
CA ILE A 87 -0.20 -7.93 6.63
C ILE A 87 0.03 -8.95 5.51
N ASN A 88 -0.79 -8.89 4.45
CA ASN A 88 -0.64 -9.77 3.28
C ASN A 88 0.73 -9.58 2.61
N GLY A 89 1.20 -8.34 2.50
CA GLY A 89 2.51 -8.01 1.99
C GLY A 89 3.64 -8.66 2.81
N LEU A 90 3.60 -8.51 4.14
CA LEU A 90 4.56 -9.10 5.06
C LEU A 90 4.59 -10.63 4.99
N CYS A 91 3.42 -11.27 4.95
CA CYS A 91 3.34 -12.73 4.78
C CYS A 91 3.96 -13.19 3.45
N LYS A 92 3.72 -12.48 2.35
CA LYS A 92 4.27 -12.83 1.03
C LYS A 92 5.77 -12.71 0.93
N VAL A 93 6.39 -11.84 1.73
CA VAL A 93 7.86 -11.68 1.77
C VAL A 93 8.52 -12.51 2.87
N GLY A 94 7.78 -13.40 3.55
CA GLY A 94 8.33 -14.27 4.60
C GLY A 94 8.65 -13.54 5.92
N ARG A 95 7.95 -12.44 6.21
CA ARG A 95 8.03 -11.71 7.49
C ARG A 95 6.77 -11.96 8.32
N THR A 96 6.39 -13.22 8.50
CA THR A 96 5.16 -13.60 9.23
C THR A 96 5.15 -13.12 10.68
N SER A 97 6.30 -13.06 11.36
CA SER A 97 6.42 -12.53 12.73
C SER A 97 5.92 -11.09 12.81
N ASP A 98 6.38 -10.22 11.91
CA ASP A 98 5.96 -8.82 11.87
C ASP A 98 4.48 -8.68 11.46
N ALA A 99 4.02 -9.57 10.57
CA ALA A 99 2.61 -9.63 10.19
C ALA A 99 1.72 -9.98 11.39
N LYS A 100 2.16 -10.93 12.22
CA LYS A 100 1.47 -11.37 13.44
C LYS A 100 1.43 -10.27 14.50
N ASP A 101 2.54 -9.57 14.72
CA ASP A 101 2.60 -8.47 15.68
C ASP A 101 1.68 -7.31 15.29
N LYS A 102 1.64 -6.97 13.99
CA LYS A 102 0.69 -5.98 13.47
C LYS A 102 -0.77 -6.43 13.61
N LEU A 103 -1.07 -7.69 13.30
CA LEU A 103 -2.41 -8.25 13.49
C LEU A 103 -2.86 -8.19 14.96
N LYS A 104 -1.97 -8.55 15.88
CA LYS A 104 -2.25 -8.50 17.32
C LYS A 104 -2.61 -7.09 17.76
N ARG A 105 -1.81 -6.10 17.36
CA ARG A 105 -2.08 -4.70 17.68
C ARG A 105 -3.41 -4.21 17.11
N LEU A 106 -3.82 -4.70 15.94
CA LEU A 106 -5.13 -4.39 15.37
C LEU A 106 -6.26 -4.97 16.20
N MET A 107 -6.16 -6.25 16.56
CA MET A 107 -7.17 -6.90 17.41
C MET A 107 -7.31 -6.20 18.77
N GLU A 108 -6.19 -5.75 19.37
CA GLU A 108 -6.19 -4.96 20.60
C GLU A 108 -6.89 -3.60 20.45
N MET A 109 -6.86 -3.00 19.25
CA MET A 109 -7.57 -1.77 18.92
C MET A 109 -9.05 -2.01 18.56
N GLY A 110 -9.57 -3.23 18.76
CA GLY A 110 -10.96 -3.61 18.46
C GLY A 110 -11.22 -3.87 16.98
N PHE A 111 -10.16 -3.99 16.18
CA PHE A 111 -10.25 -4.21 14.75
C PHE A 111 -10.46 -5.69 14.43
N ASN A 112 -11.47 -6.01 13.60
CA ASN A 112 -11.75 -7.40 13.20
C ASN A 112 -11.16 -7.68 11.81
N PRO A 113 -10.06 -8.46 11.71
CA PRO A 113 -9.44 -8.77 10.42
C PRO A 113 -10.41 -9.54 9.52
N ILE A 114 -10.47 -9.21 8.23
CA ILE A 114 -11.31 -9.94 7.27
C ILE A 114 -10.70 -11.32 6.93
N CYS A 115 -11.51 -12.24 6.42
CA CYS A 115 -11.08 -13.62 6.10
C CYS A 115 -9.82 -13.69 5.20
N ILE A 116 -9.66 -12.73 4.29
CA ILE A 116 -8.49 -12.64 3.40
C ILE A 116 -7.20 -12.49 4.22
N THR A 117 -7.24 -11.75 5.32
CA THR A 117 -6.08 -11.50 6.21
C THR A 117 -5.64 -12.77 6.93
N TYR A 118 -6.60 -13.55 7.44
CA TYR A 118 -6.30 -14.86 8.04
C TYR A 118 -5.73 -15.84 7.01
N ASN A 119 -6.32 -15.91 5.81
CA ASN A 119 -5.82 -16.77 4.74
C ASN A 119 -4.40 -16.41 4.32
N SER A 120 -4.08 -15.12 4.21
CA SER A 120 -2.71 -14.65 3.92
C SER A 120 -1.70 -15.05 4.99
N ILE A 121 -2.09 -15.04 6.26
CA ILE A 121 -1.22 -15.45 7.36
C ILE A 121 -1.00 -16.96 7.35
N ILE A 122 -2.07 -17.75 7.17
CA ILE A 122 -1.97 -19.22 7.08
C ILE A 122 -1.07 -19.63 5.91
N ASP A 123 -1.27 -19.04 4.72
CA ASP A 123 -0.42 -19.28 3.55
C ASP A 123 1.04 -18.86 3.78
N GLY A 124 1.26 -17.75 4.50
CA GLY A 124 2.61 -17.32 4.91
C GLY A 124 3.29 -18.34 5.82
N PHE A 125 2.61 -18.83 6.85
CA PHE A 125 3.16 -19.84 7.77
C PHE A 125 3.45 -21.18 7.09
N VAL A 126 2.61 -21.60 6.15
CA VAL A 126 2.83 -22.85 5.39
C VAL A 126 4.06 -22.77 4.49
N LYS A 127 4.45 -21.57 4.04
CA LYS A 127 5.65 -21.37 3.20
C LYS A 127 6.95 -21.24 3.98
N GLU A 128 6.88 -20.97 5.29
CA GLU A 128 8.04 -20.89 6.18
C GLU A 128 8.41 -22.21 6.85
N GLY A 129 7.50 -23.20 6.86
CA GLY A 129 7.73 -24.56 7.38
C GLY A 129 8.16 -25.53 6.30
#